data_AF-A0A9D6IE92-F1
#
_entry.id   AF-A0A9D6IE92-F1
#
_cell.length_a   1.000
_cell.length_b   1.000
_cell.length_c   1.000
_cell.angle_alpha   90.00
_cell.angle_beta   90.00
_cell.angle_gamma   90.00
#
_symmetry.space_group_name_H-M   'P 1'
#
loop_
_entity.id
_entity.type
_entity.pdbx_description
1 polymer ?
#
loop_
_entity_poly.entity_id
_entity_poly.type
_entity_poly.pdbx_seq_one_letter_code
_entity_poly.pdbx_strand_id
1 'polypeptide(L)'
;MLPVWLPIAVVIFILLATFLIVGFTGAPGTPGTPAAGPQQPHPTSPPNPPITPPAAPSDLRQAISGQFGITMNGFDQQHLQWAWDKLWDVSRTNFITLVRGTTITASSDSEQTGCKTIRLAQYGPQELFNVALIHELGHIILNCSKAYAYEQEHAGVWRTEGGVTRYAQTACTYPPQNRGSWQFRSEDYAEMITYYLNPTAWAQTARCAGRQLNPYLNNGYPLHYNLAKKVLGAYP
;
A
#
# COMPACT_ATOMS: atom_id res chain seq x y z
N MET A 1 16.73 -54.73 12.90
CA MET A 1 16.60 -54.02 14.19
C MET A 1 16.77 -52.54 13.91
N LEU A 2 15.67 -51.78 13.94
CA LEU A 2 15.63 -50.33 13.71
C LEU A 2 15.63 -49.62 15.08
N PRO A 3 16.38 -48.53 15.28
CA PRO A 3 16.17 -47.67 16.44
C PRO A 3 15.16 -46.57 16.11
N VAL A 4 14.09 -46.55 16.90
CA VAL A 4 13.07 -45.50 16.95
C VAL A 4 13.66 -44.29 17.68
N TRP A 5 13.58 -43.10 17.06
CA TRP A 5 13.87 -41.82 17.71
C TRP A 5 12.58 -41.02 17.85
N LEU A 6 12.17 -40.78 19.10
CA LEU A 6 11.16 -39.81 19.50
C LEU A 6 11.87 -38.52 19.94
N PRO A 7 11.49 -37.33 19.46
CA PRO A 7 11.82 -36.09 20.13
C PRO A 7 10.72 -35.69 21.11
N ILE A 8 11.20 -35.37 22.31
CA ILE A 8 10.53 -34.94 23.52
C ILE A 8 9.92 -33.55 23.35
N ALA A 9 8.70 -33.38 23.86
CA ALA A 9 8.00 -32.11 23.97
C ALA A 9 8.73 -31.17 24.96
N VAL A 10 9.01 -29.94 24.52
CA VAL A 10 9.53 -28.88 25.40
C VAL A 10 8.37 -27.97 25.81
N VAL A 11 8.04 -28.05 27.09
CA VAL A 11 7.18 -27.15 27.86
C VAL A 11 7.95 -25.86 28.12
N ILE A 12 7.37 -24.70 27.82
CA ILE A 12 7.89 -23.39 28.24
C ILE A 12 6.88 -22.71 29.16
N PHE A 13 7.40 -22.26 30.30
CA PHE A 13 6.75 -21.74 31.49
C PHE A 13 6.09 -20.38 31.31
N ILE A 14 4.91 -20.23 31.91
CA ILE A 14 4.25 -18.96 32.19
C ILE A 14 4.88 -18.38 33.47
N LEU A 15 5.44 -17.17 33.39
CA LEU A 15 5.85 -16.38 34.56
C LEU A 15 4.87 -15.23 34.77
N LEU A 16 3.98 -15.41 35.75
CA LEU A 16 3.24 -14.35 36.41
C LEU A 16 4.19 -13.66 37.41
N ALA A 17 4.38 -12.35 37.26
CA ALA A 17 4.96 -11.51 38.29
C ALA A 17 3.97 -10.38 38.63
N THR A 18 3.21 -10.59 39.71
CA THR A 18 2.49 -9.54 40.43
C THR A 18 3.48 -8.79 41.31
N PHE A 19 3.66 -7.50 41.08
CA PHE A 19 4.18 -6.58 42.10
C PHE A 19 3.19 -5.45 42.33
N LEU A 20 2.72 -5.39 43.57
CA LEU A 20 1.91 -4.35 44.17
C LEU A 20 2.87 -3.38 44.87
N ILE A 21 2.87 -2.09 44.50
CA ILE A 21 3.41 -1.02 45.35
C ILE A 21 2.38 0.11 45.41
N VAL A 22 2.01 0.46 46.64
CA VAL A 22 1.09 1.52 47.03
C VAL A 22 1.83 2.86 47.12
N GLY A 23 1.22 3.89 46.52
CA GLY A 23 1.12 5.24 47.10
C GLY A 23 2.30 6.19 46.93
N PHE A 24 2.13 7.21 46.09
CA PHE A 24 2.63 8.56 46.39
C PHE A 24 1.65 9.62 45.88
N THR A 25 1.42 10.58 46.77
CA THR A 25 0.57 11.76 46.69
C THR A 25 1.16 12.86 45.82
N GLY A 26 0.29 13.66 45.20
CA GLY A 26 0.62 14.98 44.67
C GLY A 26 0.38 15.07 43.17
N ALA A 27 -0.73 15.71 42.79
CA ALA A 27 -0.96 16.19 41.43
C ALA A 27 -0.38 17.61 41.30
N PRO A 28 0.66 17.84 40.48
CA PRO A 28 0.90 19.14 39.88
C PRO A 28 0.16 19.21 38.54
N GLY A 29 -0.56 20.31 38.33
CA GLY A 29 -1.42 20.55 37.17
C GLY A 29 -0.72 20.28 35.84
N THR A 30 -1.46 19.62 34.96
CA THR A 30 -1.15 19.47 33.54
C THR A 30 -0.92 20.84 32.91
N PRO A 31 0.23 21.08 32.24
CA PRO A 31 0.36 22.17 31.29
C PRO A 31 -0.67 21.96 30.20
N GLY A 32 -1.51 22.97 29.96
CA GLY A 32 -2.57 22.92 28.97
C GLY A 32 -2.02 22.51 27.61
N THR A 33 -2.62 21.47 27.02
CA THR A 33 -2.49 21.15 25.61
C THR A 33 -2.77 22.43 24.81
N PRO A 34 -1.85 22.90 23.95
CA PRO A 34 -2.19 23.98 23.02
C PRO A 34 -3.36 23.48 22.18
N ALA A 35 -4.49 24.19 22.24
CA ALA A 35 -5.58 23.97 21.32
C ALA A 35 -4.99 24.05 19.91
N ALA A 36 -5.14 22.97 19.14
CA ALA A 36 -4.82 22.97 17.73
C ALA A 36 -5.62 24.10 17.10
N GLY A 37 -4.93 25.17 16.69
CA GLY A 37 -5.54 26.25 15.93
C GLY A 37 -6.21 25.67 14.69
N PRO A 38 -7.22 26.35 14.12
CA PRO A 38 -7.85 25.90 12.88
C PRO A 38 -6.76 25.67 11.83
N GLN A 39 -6.56 24.40 11.45
CA GLN A 39 -5.68 24.05 10.35
C GLN A 39 -6.21 24.76 9.11
N GLN A 40 -5.38 25.62 8.54
CA GLN A 40 -5.65 26.27 7.26
C GLN A 40 -6.01 25.17 6.25
N PRO A 41 -7.13 25.29 5.51
CA PRO A 41 -7.43 24.34 4.45
C PRO A 41 -6.22 24.31 3.51
N HIS A 42 -5.64 23.13 3.33
CA HIS A 42 -4.62 22.93 2.30
C HIS A 42 -5.23 23.40 0.97
N PRO A 43 -4.51 24.22 0.19
CA PRO A 43 -4.98 24.57 -1.14
C PRO A 43 -5.18 23.27 -1.89
N THR A 44 -6.42 22.99 -2.30
CA THR A 44 -6.73 22.00 -3.32
C THR A 44 -6.19 22.55 -4.63
N SER A 45 -4.87 22.53 -4.80
CA SER A 45 -4.28 22.74 -6.12
C SER A 45 -4.94 21.70 -7.03
N PRO A 46 -5.52 22.10 -8.17
CA PRO A 46 -6.05 21.14 -9.10
C PRO A 46 -4.95 20.13 -9.42
N PRO A 47 -5.25 18.82 -9.48
CA PRO A 47 -4.27 17.85 -9.93
C PRO A 47 -3.74 18.33 -11.28
N ASN A 48 -2.43 18.39 -11.44
CA ASN A 48 -1.84 18.69 -12.73
C ASN A 48 -2.40 17.68 -13.73
N PRO A 49 -2.63 18.09 -14.98
CA PRO A 49 -3.23 17.22 -15.98
C PRO A 49 -2.41 15.94 -16.13
N PRO A 50 -3.08 14.77 -16.27
CA PRO A 50 -2.41 13.52 -16.57
C PRO A 50 -1.48 13.69 -17.76
N ILE A 51 -0.30 13.08 -17.68
CA ILE A 51 0.68 13.16 -18.76
C ILE A 51 0.20 12.22 -19.85
N THR A 52 -0.16 12.77 -21.01
CA THR A 52 -0.52 11.94 -22.15
C THR A 52 0.67 11.06 -22.55
N PRO A 53 0.52 9.73 -22.59
CA PRO A 53 1.56 8.85 -23.09
C PRO A 53 1.84 9.15 -24.56
N PRO A 54 3.07 8.96 -25.04
CA PRO A 54 3.32 8.93 -26.47
C PRO A 54 2.51 7.77 -27.08
N ALA A 55 2.28 7.84 -28.39
CA ALA A 55 1.59 6.78 -29.12
C ALA A 55 2.18 5.41 -28.76
N ALA A 56 1.29 4.48 -28.41
CA ALA A 56 1.65 3.15 -27.98
C ALA A 56 2.54 2.45 -29.02
N PRO A 57 3.72 1.97 -28.63
CA PRO A 57 4.56 1.17 -29.52
C PRO A 57 3.84 -0.11 -29.97
N SER A 58 4.22 -0.64 -31.13
CA SER A 58 3.64 -1.89 -31.66
C SER A 58 3.91 -3.10 -30.76
N ASP A 59 5.05 -3.12 -30.05
CA ASP A 59 5.35 -4.10 -29.01
C ASP A 59 5.33 -3.42 -27.63
N LEU A 60 4.15 -3.44 -27.01
CA LEU A 60 3.96 -2.86 -25.68
C LEU A 60 4.75 -3.60 -24.59
N ARG A 61 4.95 -4.92 -24.71
CA ARG A 61 5.69 -5.67 -23.69
C ARG A 61 7.15 -5.23 -23.68
N GLN A 62 7.77 -5.15 -24.85
CA GLN A 62 9.15 -4.66 -24.97
C GLN A 62 9.25 -3.19 -24.55
N ALA A 63 8.27 -2.36 -24.90
CA ALA A 63 8.26 -0.95 -24.52
C ALA A 63 8.16 -0.76 -23.00
N ILE A 64 7.25 -1.46 -22.32
CA ILE A 64 7.11 -1.42 -20.86
C ILE A 64 8.43 -1.86 -20.18
N SER A 65 9.02 -2.94 -20.68
CA SER A 65 10.31 -3.44 -20.16
C SER A 65 11.44 -2.44 -20.38
N GLY A 66 11.58 -1.88 -21.58
CA GLY A 66 12.63 -0.92 -21.91
C GLY A 66 12.49 0.40 -21.15
N GLN A 67 11.28 0.97 -21.11
CA GLN A 67 11.03 2.30 -20.54
C GLN A 67 11.01 2.26 -19.01
N PHE A 68 10.26 1.31 -18.43
CA PHE A 68 9.98 1.27 -17.00
C PHE A 68 10.81 0.21 -16.26
N GLY A 69 11.48 -0.70 -16.97
CA GLY A 69 12.19 -1.81 -16.35
C GLY A 69 11.27 -2.80 -15.65
N ILE A 70 10.04 -2.97 -16.15
CA ILE A 70 9.03 -3.89 -15.63
C ILE A 70 8.74 -4.94 -16.70
N THR A 71 8.77 -6.22 -16.33
CA THR A 71 8.45 -7.31 -17.24
C THR A 71 7.00 -7.72 -17.04
N MET A 72 6.19 -7.75 -18.10
CA MET A 72 4.79 -8.19 -18.04
C MET A 72 4.55 -9.44 -18.91
N ASN A 73 4.14 -10.53 -18.28
CA ASN A 73 3.98 -11.83 -18.92
C ASN A 73 2.52 -12.31 -18.92
N GLY A 74 2.07 -12.84 -20.05
CA GLY A 74 0.73 -13.44 -20.18
C GLY A 74 -0.43 -12.45 -20.29
N PHE A 75 -0.14 -11.16 -20.47
CA PHE A 75 -1.15 -10.13 -20.67
C PHE A 75 -1.58 -10.01 -22.13
N ASP A 76 -2.87 -9.74 -22.36
CA ASP A 76 -3.36 -9.33 -23.67
C ASP A 76 -2.98 -7.87 -23.99
N GLN A 77 -3.20 -7.47 -25.24
CA GLN A 77 -2.82 -6.13 -25.71
C GLN A 77 -3.56 -5.00 -24.98
N GLN A 78 -4.81 -5.23 -24.57
CA GLN A 78 -5.62 -4.22 -23.89
C GLN A 78 -5.04 -3.92 -22.50
N HIS A 79 -4.74 -4.96 -21.71
CA HIS A 79 -4.17 -4.79 -20.37
C HIS A 79 -2.72 -4.28 -20.44
N LEU A 80 -1.95 -4.64 -21.46
CA LEU A 80 -0.65 -4.03 -21.72
C LEU A 80 -0.78 -2.53 -22.03
N GLN A 81 -1.80 -2.12 -22.78
CA GLN A 81 -2.05 -0.70 -23.05
C GLN A 81 -2.38 0.06 -21.77
N TRP A 82 -3.26 -0.49 -20.94
CA TRP A 82 -3.61 0.12 -19.65
C TRP A 82 -2.40 0.26 -18.73
N ALA A 83 -1.55 -0.77 -18.67
CA ALA A 83 -0.31 -0.73 -17.91
C ALA A 83 0.66 0.32 -18.46
N TRP A 84 0.84 0.40 -19.78
CA TRP A 84 1.67 1.43 -20.42
C TRP A 84 1.20 2.84 -20.04
N ASP A 85 -0.08 3.12 -20.22
CA ASP A 85 -0.66 4.43 -19.93
C ASP A 85 -0.48 4.77 -18.45
N LYS A 86 -0.75 3.81 -17.55
CA LYS A 86 -0.65 4.06 -16.11
C LYS A 86 0.79 4.24 -15.63
N LEU A 87 1.72 3.43 -16.13
CA LEU A 87 3.15 3.55 -15.78
C LEU A 87 3.74 4.86 -16.32
N TRP A 88 3.28 5.32 -17.49
CA TRP A 88 3.66 6.62 -18.02
C TRP A 88 3.14 7.77 -17.17
N ASP A 89 1.87 7.74 -16.80
CA ASP A 89 1.19 8.71 -15.94
C ASP A 89 1.95 8.92 -14.62
N VAL A 90 2.40 7.83 -13.97
CA VAL A 90 3.14 7.90 -12.71
C VAL A 90 4.66 8.08 -12.88
N SER A 91 5.17 8.14 -14.11
CA SER A 91 6.62 8.10 -14.39
C SER A 91 7.42 9.30 -13.90
N ARG A 92 6.76 10.43 -13.62
CA ARG A 92 7.40 11.63 -13.05
C ARG A 92 7.56 11.59 -11.53
N THR A 93 7.09 10.53 -10.89
CA THR A 93 7.33 10.25 -9.47
C THR A 93 8.50 9.29 -9.28
N ASN A 94 8.91 9.07 -8.04
CA ASN A 94 9.88 8.03 -7.69
C ASN A 94 9.33 6.61 -7.88
N PHE A 95 8.04 6.44 -8.19
CA PHE A 95 7.37 5.14 -8.27
C PHE A 95 8.13 4.15 -9.16
N ILE A 96 8.42 4.52 -10.41
CA ILE A 96 9.11 3.65 -11.37
C ILE A 96 10.48 3.21 -10.85
N THR A 97 11.23 4.12 -10.23
CA THR A 97 12.54 3.81 -9.63
C THR A 97 12.41 2.77 -8.52
N LEU A 98 11.39 2.87 -7.67
CA LEU A 98 11.17 1.96 -6.54
C LEU A 98 10.73 0.56 -6.98
N VAL A 99 9.96 0.48 -8.06
CA VAL A 99 9.38 -0.78 -8.56
C VAL A 99 10.16 -1.39 -9.73
N ARG A 100 11.22 -0.74 -10.21
CA ARG A 100 12.08 -1.26 -11.29
C ARG A 100 12.59 -2.66 -10.98
N GLY A 101 12.71 -3.48 -12.02
CA GLY A 101 13.12 -4.88 -11.95
C GLY A 101 12.01 -5.85 -11.56
N THR A 102 10.77 -5.38 -11.45
CA THR A 102 9.62 -6.23 -11.10
C THR A 102 9.13 -7.03 -12.32
N THR A 103 8.78 -8.28 -12.08
CA THR A 103 8.06 -9.14 -13.04
C THR A 103 6.61 -9.30 -12.61
N ILE A 104 5.69 -9.02 -13.51
CA ILE A 104 4.25 -9.11 -13.35
C ILE A 104 3.76 -10.24 -14.25
N THR A 105 3.09 -11.24 -13.66
CA THR A 105 2.51 -12.36 -14.42
C THR A 105 0.99 -12.29 -14.32
N ALA A 106 0.33 -12.38 -15.47
CA ALA A 106 -1.11 -12.50 -15.56
C ALA A 106 -1.64 -13.67 -14.73
N SER A 107 -2.73 -13.44 -14.00
CA SER A 107 -3.39 -14.45 -13.17
C SER A 107 -4.89 -14.20 -13.05
N SER A 108 -5.60 -15.09 -12.33
CA SER A 108 -7.00 -14.90 -11.92
C SER A 108 -7.13 -14.07 -10.64
N ASP A 109 -6.03 -13.88 -9.92
CA ASP A 109 -5.88 -13.16 -8.65
C ASP A 109 -4.76 -12.12 -8.75
N SER A 110 -4.75 -11.20 -7.80
CA SER A 110 -3.69 -10.20 -7.63
C SER A 110 -3.03 -10.44 -6.28
N GLU A 111 -1.71 -10.60 -6.29
CA GLU A 111 -0.89 -10.80 -5.08
C GLU A 111 0.60 -10.58 -5.38
N GLN A 112 1.34 -10.11 -4.37
CA GLN A 112 2.80 -10.24 -4.38
C GLN A 112 3.21 -11.69 -4.08
N THR A 113 3.94 -12.31 -5.01
CA THR A 113 4.44 -13.70 -4.86
C THR A 113 5.90 -13.80 -4.48
N GLY A 114 6.61 -12.67 -4.49
CA GLY A 114 8.02 -12.59 -4.15
C GLY A 114 8.53 -11.17 -4.24
N CYS A 115 9.81 -10.98 -3.96
CA CYS A 115 10.31 -9.64 -3.68
C CYS A 115 10.25 -8.68 -4.88
N LYS A 116 10.36 -9.24 -6.09
CA LYS A 116 10.23 -8.52 -7.36
C LYS A 116 9.29 -9.26 -8.31
N THR A 117 8.32 -9.98 -7.76
CA THR A 117 7.36 -10.77 -8.53
C THR A 117 5.96 -10.59 -8.00
N ILE A 118 5.02 -10.27 -8.89
CA ILE A 118 3.59 -10.18 -8.57
C ILE A 118 2.79 -11.02 -9.58
N ARG A 119 1.65 -11.54 -9.13
CA ARG A 119 0.56 -11.99 -9.97
C ARG A 119 -0.47 -10.88 -10.01
N LEU A 120 -1.05 -10.63 -11.18
CA LEU A 120 -2.04 -9.57 -11.33
C LEU A 120 -3.21 -10.05 -12.17
N ALA A 121 -4.41 -9.80 -11.65
CA ALA A 121 -5.64 -10.16 -12.31
C ALA A 121 -5.91 -9.29 -13.56
N GLN A 122 -6.49 -9.92 -14.59
CA GLN A 122 -6.86 -9.29 -15.85
C GLN A 122 -8.38 -9.21 -16.02
N TYR A 123 -9.07 -8.63 -15.04
CA TYR A 123 -10.52 -8.48 -15.11
C TYR A 123 -10.98 -7.09 -14.68
N GLY A 124 -12.20 -6.76 -15.11
CA GLY A 124 -12.87 -5.52 -14.78
C GLY A 124 -12.48 -4.35 -15.68
N PRO A 125 -12.96 -3.14 -15.36
CA PRO A 125 -12.65 -1.93 -16.12
C PRO A 125 -11.21 -1.46 -15.85
N GLN A 126 -10.68 -0.61 -16.74
CA GLN A 126 -9.34 -0.02 -16.64
C GLN A 126 -9.05 0.61 -15.28
N GLU A 127 -10.02 1.29 -14.66
CA GLU A 127 -9.88 1.88 -13.32
C GLU A 127 -9.50 0.83 -12.27
N LEU A 128 -10.19 -0.32 -12.27
CA LEU A 128 -9.92 -1.41 -11.33
C LEU A 128 -8.55 -2.06 -11.61
N PHE A 129 -8.21 -2.24 -12.89
CA PHE A 129 -6.90 -2.75 -13.27
C PHE A 129 -5.76 -1.82 -12.80
N ASN A 130 -5.90 -0.51 -12.99
CA ASN A 130 -4.92 0.49 -12.55
C ASN A 130 -4.77 0.51 -11.03
N VAL A 131 -5.89 0.43 -10.29
CA VAL A 131 -5.88 0.31 -8.83
C VAL A 131 -5.12 -0.94 -8.40
N ALA A 132 -5.46 -2.11 -8.96
CA ALA A 132 -4.80 -3.36 -8.63
C ALA A 132 -3.31 -3.35 -8.99
N LEU A 133 -2.95 -2.82 -10.17
CA LEU A 133 -1.56 -2.71 -10.60
C LEU A 133 -0.71 -1.89 -9.63
N ILE A 134 -1.19 -0.70 -9.25
CA ILE A 134 -0.45 0.16 -8.32
C ILE A 134 -0.45 -0.44 -6.90
N HIS A 135 -1.54 -1.09 -6.48
CA HIS A 135 -1.65 -1.76 -5.19
C HIS A 135 -0.59 -2.85 -5.03
N GLU A 136 -0.51 -3.80 -5.96
CA GLU A 136 0.48 -4.89 -5.88
C GLU A 136 1.91 -4.37 -5.96
N LEU A 137 2.15 -3.32 -6.75
CA LEU A 137 3.44 -2.66 -6.80
C LEU A 137 3.74 -1.86 -5.52
N GLY A 138 2.73 -1.39 -4.78
CA GLY A 138 2.87 -0.79 -3.46
C GLY A 138 3.47 -1.77 -2.44
N HIS A 139 3.04 -3.03 -2.49
CA HIS A 139 3.66 -4.11 -1.68
C HIS A 139 5.14 -4.32 -2.02
N ILE A 140 5.52 -4.23 -3.29
CA ILE A 140 6.94 -4.27 -3.70
C ILE A 140 7.74 -3.12 -3.08
N ILE A 141 7.17 -1.92 -3.01
CA ILE A 141 7.85 -0.77 -2.39
C ILE A 141 8.11 -1.04 -0.91
N LEU A 142 7.08 -1.46 -0.16
CA LEU A 142 7.21 -1.76 1.27
C LEU A 142 8.19 -2.90 1.54
N ASN A 143 7.99 -4.03 0.88
CA ASN A 143 8.65 -5.28 1.26
C ASN A 143 10.07 -5.40 0.71
N CYS A 144 10.40 -4.65 -0.35
CA CYS A 144 11.52 -4.99 -1.23
C CYS A 144 12.35 -3.84 -1.76
N SER A 145 11.92 -2.60 -1.53
CA SER A 145 12.74 -1.44 -1.85
C SER A 145 13.41 -0.91 -0.58
N LYS A 146 14.43 -0.07 -0.75
CA LYS A 146 15.01 0.70 0.36
C LYS A 146 13.99 1.62 1.06
N ALA A 147 12.75 1.74 0.55
CA ALA A 147 11.64 2.40 1.24
C ALA A 147 11.17 1.67 2.50
N TYR A 148 11.76 0.51 2.84
CA TYR A 148 11.79 -0.01 4.22
C TYR A 148 12.21 1.08 5.24
N ALA A 149 12.96 2.10 4.82
CA ALA A 149 13.28 3.28 5.61
C ALA A 149 12.04 4.06 6.12
N TYR A 150 10.88 3.93 5.48
CA TYR A 150 9.63 4.60 5.87
C TYR A 150 8.66 3.69 6.62
N GLU A 151 9.00 2.42 6.87
CA GLU A 151 8.11 1.47 7.57
C GLU A 151 7.73 2.00 8.96
N GLN A 152 8.69 2.53 9.71
CA GLN A 152 8.43 3.05 11.05
C GLN A 152 7.56 4.32 11.03
N GLU A 153 7.77 5.18 10.04
CA GLU A 153 6.98 6.40 9.86
C GLU A 153 5.55 6.03 9.46
N HIS A 154 5.38 5.08 8.53
CA HIS A 154 4.09 4.52 8.16
C HIS A 154 3.38 3.89 9.36
N ALA A 155 4.07 3.09 10.18
CA ALA A 155 3.49 2.54 11.40
C ALA A 155 3.06 3.64 12.40
N GLY A 156 3.77 4.77 12.44
CA GLY A 156 3.37 5.96 13.18
C GLY A 156 2.07 6.57 12.65
N VAL A 157 2.02 6.80 11.35
CA VAL A 157 0.85 7.35 10.64
C VAL A 157 -0.38 6.45 10.82
N TRP A 158 -0.25 5.14 10.62
CA TRP A 158 -1.32 4.16 10.80
C TRP A 158 -1.87 4.14 12.23
N ARG A 159 -1.02 4.30 13.25
CA ARG A 159 -1.50 4.41 14.65
C ARG A 159 -2.32 5.67 14.90
N THR A 160 -2.13 6.72 14.10
CA THR A 160 -2.82 8.00 14.27
C THR A 160 -4.10 8.07 13.44
N GLU A 161 -4.06 7.66 12.17
CA GLU A 161 -5.20 7.79 11.24
C GLU A 161 -5.95 6.48 10.99
N GLY A 162 -5.40 5.34 11.43
CA GLY A 162 -5.92 4.01 11.08
C GLY A 162 -5.64 3.65 9.63
N GLY A 163 -6.41 2.71 9.07
CA GLY A 163 -6.28 2.33 7.66
C GLY A 163 -6.97 3.32 6.71
N VAL A 164 -6.35 3.63 5.57
CA VAL A 164 -6.87 4.61 4.59
C VAL A 164 -8.14 4.17 3.87
N THR A 165 -8.37 2.86 3.75
CA THR A 165 -9.62 2.31 3.20
C THR A 165 -10.24 1.29 4.12
N ARG A 166 -11.51 0.95 3.86
CA ARG A 166 -12.17 -0.14 4.58
C ARG A 166 -11.41 -1.46 4.43
N TYR A 167 -10.76 -1.70 3.31
CA TYR A 167 -9.94 -2.90 3.13
C TYR A 167 -8.72 -2.89 4.04
N ALA A 168 -7.96 -1.79 4.05
CA ALA A 168 -6.84 -1.59 4.97
C ALA A 168 -7.25 -1.66 6.46
N GLN A 169 -8.48 -1.29 6.79
CA GLN A 169 -9.01 -1.34 8.17
C GLN A 169 -9.47 -2.73 8.60
N THR A 170 -9.99 -3.53 7.68
CA THR A 170 -10.72 -4.77 8.01
C THR A 170 -10.06 -6.04 7.52
N ALA A 171 -9.12 -5.93 6.57
CA ALA A 171 -8.53 -7.06 5.86
C ALA A 171 -9.60 -8.07 5.45
N CYS A 172 -10.75 -7.56 4.96
CA CYS A 172 -11.97 -8.36 4.82
C CYS A 172 -11.81 -9.57 3.87
N THR A 173 -10.83 -9.53 2.97
CA THR A 173 -10.51 -10.60 2.01
C THR A 173 -9.78 -11.76 2.67
N TYR A 174 -9.20 -11.54 3.86
CA TYR A 174 -8.51 -12.55 4.64
C TYR A 174 -9.46 -13.24 5.61
N PRO A 175 -9.34 -14.58 5.79
CA PRO A 175 -9.94 -15.28 6.91
C PRO A 175 -9.48 -14.65 8.23
N PRO A 176 -10.34 -14.53 9.27
CA PRO A 176 -9.99 -13.89 10.54
C PRO A 176 -8.69 -14.41 11.16
N GLN A 177 -8.42 -15.71 11.06
CA GLN A 177 -7.20 -16.36 11.57
C GLN A 177 -5.90 -15.92 10.87
N ASN A 178 -5.99 -15.29 9.70
CA ASN A 178 -4.85 -14.82 8.91
C ASN A 178 -4.66 -13.29 8.99
N ARG A 179 -5.49 -12.60 9.80
CA ARG A 179 -5.43 -11.14 9.98
C ARG A 179 -4.46 -10.75 11.09
N GLY A 180 -3.17 -10.78 10.79
CA GLY A 180 -2.14 -10.24 11.68
C GLY A 180 -1.98 -8.73 11.52
N SER A 181 -1.41 -8.07 12.54
CA SER A 181 -1.13 -6.62 12.50
C SER A 181 -0.25 -6.21 11.32
N TRP A 182 0.64 -7.11 10.87
CA TRP A 182 1.46 -6.91 9.68
C TRP A 182 0.61 -6.80 8.40
N GLN A 183 -0.35 -7.71 8.22
CA GLN A 183 -1.22 -7.72 7.03
C GLN A 183 -1.97 -6.40 6.90
N PHE A 184 -2.59 -5.91 7.98
CA PHE A 184 -3.28 -4.61 7.94
C PHE A 184 -2.36 -3.47 7.53
N ARG A 185 -1.14 -3.41 8.07
CA ARG A 185 -0.18 -2.36 7.70
C ARG A 185 0.33 -2.52 6.27
N SER A 186 0.53 -3.75 5.79
CA SER A 186 0.95 -4.00 4.41
C SER A 186 -0.11 -3.53 3.42
N GLU A 187 -1.37 -3.95 3.62
CA GLU A 187 -2.49 -3.50 2.80
C GLU A 187 -2.67 -1.98 2.88
N ASP A 188 -2.55 -1.40 4.08
CA ASP A 188 -2.66 0.04 4.26
C ASP A 188 -1.57 0.83 3.51
N TYR A 189 -0.32 0.35 3.54
CA TYR A 189 0.75 0.97 2.78
C TYR A 189 0.50 0.90 1.28
N ALA A 190 0.05 -0.27 0.79
CA ALA A 190 -0.29 -0.46 -0.62
C ALA A 190 -1.44 0.46 -1.05
N GLU A 191 -2.51 0.55 -0.25
CA GLU A 191 -3.64 1.44 -0.49
C GLU A 191 -3.22 2.93 -0.44
N MET A 192 -2.34 3.31 0.48
CA MET A 192 -1.79 4.67 0.58
C MET A 192 -1.11 5.09 -0.74
N ILE A 193 -0.22 4.25 -1.26
CA ILE A 193 0.46 4.50 -2.55
C ILE A 193 -0.56 4.51 -3.70
N THR A 194 -1.52 3.59 -3.67
CA THR A 194 -2.53 3.41 -4.72
C THR A 194 -3.40 4.62 -4.92
N TYR A 195 -4.00 5.15 -3.86
CA TYR A 195 -4.93 6.27 -3.99
C TYR A 195 -4.24 7.60 -4.15
N TYR A 196 -2.97 7.71 -3.75
CA TYR A 196 -2.17 8.90 -4.02
C TYR A 196 -1.89 9.02 -5.52
N LEU A 197 -1.54 7.91 -6.17
CA LEU A 197 -1.29 7.85 -7.61
C LEU A 197 -2.57 7.69 -8.45
N ASN A 198 -3.75 7.53 -7.84
CA ASN A 198 -5.04 7.44 -8.54
C ASN A 198 -6.07 8.39 -7.92
N PRO A 199 -5.87 9.72 -7.99
CA PRO A 199 -6.67 10.71 -7.25
C PRO A 199 -8.15 10.72 -7.64
N THR A 200 -8.48 10.27 -8.86
CA THR A 200 -9.87 10.19 -9.35
C THR A 200 -10.50 8.81 -9.19
N ALA A 201 -9.73 7.79 -8.80
CA ALA A 201 -10.25 6.44 -8.61
C ALA A 201 -11.06 6.37 -7.32
N TRP A 202 -12.12 5.59 -7.35
CA TRP A 202 -12.85 5.28 -6.14
C TRP A 202 -12.02 4.33 -5.28
N ALA A 203 -12.15 4.42 -3.97
CA ALA A 203 -11.68 3.38 -3.07
C ALA A 203 -12.49 2.10 -3.33
N GLN A 204 -11.87 1.19 -4.08
CA GLN A 204 -12.51 -0.01 -4.60
C GLN A 204 -12.05 -1.22 -3.80
N THR A 205 -13.00 -1.80 -3.07
CA THR A 205 -12.77 -3.06 -2.38
C THR A 205 -14.02 -3.90 -2.62
N ALA A 206 -14.11 -4.52 -3.80
CA ALA A 206 -15.31 -5.27 -4.23
C ALA A 206 -15.77 -6.30 -3.17
N ARG A 207 -14.85 -6.75 -2.33
CA ARG A 207 -15.07 -7.72 -1.24
C ARG A 207 -15.33 -7.10 0.14
N CYS A 208 -14.99 -5.83 0.39
CA CYS A 208 -15.14 -5.20 1.71
C CYS A 208 -16.37 -4.31 1.86
N ALA A 209 -17.36 -4.50 0.99
CA ALA A 209 -18.63 -3.78 0.95
C ALA A 209 -18.49 -2.26 0.73
N GLY A 210 -18.96 -1.84 -0.44
CA GLY A 210 -19.18 -0.44 -0.80
C GLY A 210 -18.07 0.17 -1.64
N ARG A 211 -18.47 1.03 -2.58
CA ARG A 211 -17.58 1.93 -3.30
C ARG A 211 -17.40 3.17 -2.42
N GLN A 212 -16.18 3.46 -1.99
CA GLN A 212 -15.86 4.66 -1.21
C GLN A 212 -15.18 5.69 -2.12
N LEU A 213 -15.30 6.97 -1.78
CA LEU A 213 -14.52 8.01 -2.45
C LEU A 213 -13.01 7.77 -2.19
N ASN A 214 -12.16 8.33 -3.04
CA ASN A 214 -10.73 8.34 -2.77
C ASN A 214 -10.47 8.92 -1.36
N PRO A 215 -9.69 8.25 -0.50
CA PRO A 215 -9.51 8.63 0.90
C PRO A 215 -8.87 10.02 1.10
N TYR A 216 -8.16 10.54 0.10
CA TYR A 216 -7.52 11.85 0.18
C TYR A 216 -8.43 13.02 -0.18
N LEU A 217 -9.64 12.75 -0.69
CA LEU A 217 -10.63 13.81 -0.91
C LEU A 217 -11.02 14.45 0.43
N ASN A 218 -11.26 15.75 0.39
CA ASN A 218 -11.64 16.56 1.56
C ASN A 218 -10.67 16.44 2.75
N ASN A 219 -9.38 16.18 2.49
CA ASN A 219 -8.35 16.07 3.51
C ASN A 219 -8.63 14.96 4.55
N GLY A 220 -9.16 13.82 4.11
CA GLY A 220 -9.55 12.71 4.99
C GLY A 220 -8.38 12.03 5.71
N TYR A 221 -7.25 11.84 5.03
CA TYR A 221 -6.05 11.15 5.55
C TYR A 221 -4.76 11.96 5.26
N PRO A 222 -4.59 13.13 5.89
CA PRO A 222 -3.49 14.05 5.59
C PRO A 222 -2.10 13.50 5.91
N LEU A 223 -1.93 12.70 6.96
CA LEU A 223 -0.63 12.13 7.32
C LEU A 223 -0.23 11.04 6.32
N HIS A 224 -1.15 10.15 5.93
CA HIS A 224 -0.89 9.20 4.84
C HIS A 224 -0.59 9.91 3.53
N TYR A 225 -1.34 10.95 3.17
CA TYR A 225 -1.09 11.74 1.96
C TYR A 225 0.32 12.34 1.95
N ASN A 226 0.72 12.97 3.06
CA ASN A 226 2.04 13.57 3.20
C ASN A 226 3.16 12.52 3.15
N LEU A 227 2.94 11.34 3.74
CA LEU A 227 3.88 10.24 3.66
C LEU A 227 4.00 9.69 2.24
N ALA A 228 2.88 9.48 1.53
CA ALA A 228 2.88 9.08 0.14
C ALA A 228 3.67 10.07 -0.74
N LYS A 229 3.42 11.37 -0.55
CA LYS A 229 4.17 12.45 -1.21
C LYS A 229 5.66 12.44 -0.87
N LYS A 230 6.04 12.10 0.36
CA LYS A 230 7.44 11.98 0.78
C LYS A 230 8.13 10.79 0.11
N VAL A 231 7.44 9.64 0.01
CA VAL A 231 7.95 8.42 -0.64
C VAL A 231 8.09 8.63 -2.15
N LEU A 232 7.04 9.14 -2.78
CA LEU A 232 6.90 9.17 -4.24
C LEU A 232 7.36 10.48 -4.86
N GLY A 233 7.50 11.55 -4.07
CA GLY A 233 7.57 12.91 -4.60
C GLY A 233 6.19 13.46 -4.95
N ALA A 234 6.17 14.69 -5.47
CA ALA A 234 4.93 15.30 -5.92
C ALA A 234 4.37 14.53 -7.12
N TYR A 235 3.15 14.01 -6.97
CA TYR A 235 2.37 13.52 -8.10
C TYR A 235 1.76 14.74 -8.79
N PRO A 236 1.86 14.83 -10.13
CA PRO A 236 1.24 15.91 -10.88
C PRO A 236 -0.24 16.05 -10.49
#